data_AF-A0A835SG12-F1
#
_entry.id   AF-A0A835SG12-F1
#
_cell.length_a   1.000
_cell.length_b   1.000
_cell.length_c   1.000
_cell.angle_alpha   90.00
_cell.angle_beta   90.00
_cell.angle_gamma   90.00
#
_symmetry.space_group_name_H-M   'P 1'
#
loop_
_entity.id
_entity.type
_entity.pdbx_description
1 polymer ?
#
loop_
_entity_poly.entity_id
_entity_poly.type
_entity_poly.pdbx_seq_one_letter_code
_entity_poly.pdbx_strand_id
1 'polypeptide(L)'
;MGLPLVDRAPCSEFAADASVEAVVSLGALAGMSEVQRNACVAEALRVLKPGCPLIFIERLPGGVPLRYLGAPSTAISESVFRGWEQRPDGAFSLVRWDTALGGQDPHAVGVAVKAADYRGPSRRAEKAAEKAAEREADKEAKREKARLPKKGFE
;
A
#
# COMPACT_ATOMS: atom_id res chain seq x y z
N MET A 1 -6.50 7.17 31.15
CA MET A 1 -6.82 5.89 30.49
C MET A 1 -6.28 5.97 29.06
N GLY A 2 -5.00 5.65 28.89
CA GLY A 2 -4.31 5.77 27.60
C GLY A 2 -4.70 4.59 26.69
N LEU A 3 -5.16 4.91 25.49
CA LEU A 3 -5.39 3.91 24.45
C LEU A 3 -4.02 3.36 24.01
N PRO A 4 -3.84 2.04 23.83
CA PRO A 4 -2.63 1.52 23.26
C PRO A 4 -2.54 2.01 21.81
N LEU A 5 -1.47 2.77 21.51
CA LEU A 5 -1.01 3.02 20.16
C LEU A 5 -0.64 1.64 19.59
N VAL A 6 -1.55 1.01 18.85
CA VAL A 6 -1.20 -0.18 18.08
C VAL A 6 -0.42 0.33 16.89
N ASP A 7 0.89 0.31 17.03
CA ASP A 7 1.88 0.58 16.00
C ASP A 7 1.70 -0.46 14.89
N ARG A 8 0.81 -0.17 13.93
CA ARG A 8 0.47 -1.08 12.83
C ARG A 8 1.11 -0.58 11.54
N ALA A 9 2.17 -1.32 11.21
CA ALA A 9 2.95 -1.40 9.98
C ALA A 9 4.13 -0.40 9.89
N PRO A 10 5.31 -0.90 9.49
CA PRO A 10 5.47 -1.37 8.12
C PRO A 10 5.97 -2.82 8.02
N CYS A 11 5.69 -3.46 6.90
CA CYS A 11 6.37 -4.67 6.43
C CYS A 11 7.86 -4.36 6.17
N SER A 12 8.66 -4.04 7.20
CA SER A 12 10.01 -3.50 6.98
C SER A 12 11.16 -4.48 7.06
N GLU A 13 10.97 -5.75 7.47
CA GLU A 13 12.06 -6.72 7.42
C GLU A 13 11.57 -8.13 7.05
N PHE A 14 12.36 -8.87 6.26
CA PHE A 14 12.67 -10.32 6.36
C PHE A 14 12.94 -11.04 5.01
N ALA A 15 12.47 -10.55 3.87
CA ALA A 15 12.61 -11.27 2.59
C ALA A 15 13.57 -10.58 1.59
N ALA A 16 14.48 -11.36 0.99
CA ALA A 16 15.36 -10.87 -0.07
C ALA A 16 14.57 -10.55 -1.36
N ASP A 17 15.17 -9.78 -2.26
CA ASP A 17 14.58 -9.50 -3.58
C ASP A 17 14.30 -10.82 -4.32
N ALA A 18 13.11 -10.95 -4.91
CA ALA A 18 12.68 -12.15 -5.65
C ALA A 18 12.88 -13.48 -4.89
N SER A 19 12.58 -13.52 -3.59
CA SER A 19 12.76 -14.69 -2.74
C SER A 19 11.48 -15.51 -2.50
N VAL A 20 10.30 -14.93 -2.65
CA VAL A 20 9.03 -15.60 -2.33
C VAL A 20 8.24 -15.99 -3.57
N GLU A 21 7.48 -17.08 -3.44
CA GLU A 21 6.65 -17.65 -4.52
C GLU A 21 5.19 -17.19 -4.46
N ALA A 22 4.78 -16.59 -3.35
CA ALA A 22 3.49 -15.96 -3.21
C ALA A 22 3.54 -14.93 -2.08
N VAL A 23 2.70 -13.91 -2.18
CA VAL A 23 2.37 -13.00 -1.07
C VAL A 23 0.87 -13.08 -0.87
N VAL A 24 0.42 -13.18 0.39
CA VAL A 24 -1.00 -13.25 0.73
C VAL A 24 -1.37 -12.07 1.61
N SER A 25 -2.31 -11.25 1.16
CA SER A 25 -2.94 -10.19 1.96
C SER A 25 -4.33 -10.63 2.41
N LEU A 26 -4.54 -10.68 3.72
CA LEU A 26 -5.84 -11.01 4.31
C LEU A 26 -6.30 -9.83 5.17
N GLY A 27 -7.19 -8.99 4.64
CA GLY A 27 -7.72 -7.81 5.30
C GLY A 27 -6.69 -6.73 5.65
N ALA A 28 -5.45 -6.85 5.17
CA ALA A 28 -4.38 -5.96 5.57
C ALA A 28 -4.48 -4.61 4.85
N LEU A 29 -4.84 -4.63 3.57
CA LEU A 29 -4.89 -3.41 2.75
C LEU A 29 -6.04 -2.50 3.17
N ALA A 30 -7.16 -3.07 3.63
CA ALA A 30 -8.33 -2.28 4.03
C ALA A 30 -8.08 -1.34 5.22
N GLY A 31 -7.06 -1.60 6.05
CA GLY A 31 -6.68 -0.74 7.18
C GLY A 31 -5.66 0.35 6.83
N MET A 32 -5.14 0.35 5.61
CA MET A 32 -4.00 1.18 5.20
C MET A 32 -4.45 2.41 4.41
N SER A 33 -3.74 3.53 4.60
CA SER A 33 -3.84 4.68 3.71
C SER A 33 -3.39 4.32 2.29
N GLU A 34 -3.71 5.16 1.29
CA GLU A 34 -3.22 4.95 -0.08
C GLU A 34 -1.69 4.85 -0.16
N VAL A 35 -0.98 5.72 0.56
CA VAL A 35 0.48 5.70 0.62
C VAL A 35 0.99 4.38 1.20
N GLN A 36 0.40 3.92 2.31
CA GLN A 36 0.77 2.65 2.95
C GLN A 36 0.47 1.44 2.06
N ARG A 37 -0.67 1.44 1.36
CA ARG A 37 -1.01 0.37 0.39
C ARG A 37 -0.02 0.33 -0.75
N ASN A 38 0.33 1.49 -1.32
CA ASN A 38 1.30 1.56 -2.40
C ASN A 38 2.68 1.07 -1.95
N ALA A 39 3.12 1.42 -0.75
CA ALA A 39 4.36 0.91 -0.17
C ALA A 39 4.31 -0.61 0.06
N CYS A 40 3.20 -1.13 0.59
CA CYS A 40 2.99 -2.57 0.78
C CYS A 40 3.01 -3.34 -0.54
N VAL A 41 2.35 -2.83 -1.58
CA VAL A 41 2.36 -3.44 -2.92
C VAL A 41 3.75 -3.39 -3.56
N ALA A 42 4.47 -2.26 -3.43
CA ALA A 42 5.83 -2.14 -3.91
C ALA A 42 6.76 -3.17 -3.24
N GLU A 43 6.61 -3.35 -1.94
CA GLU A 43 7.36 -4.34 -1.17
C GLU A 43 7.00 -5.78 -1.57
N ALA A 44 5.71 -6.09 -1.75
CA ALA A 44 5.27 -7.38 -2.26
C ALA A 44 5.88 -7.67 -3.65
N LEU A 45 5.88 -6.69 -4.54
CA LEU A 45 6.51 -6.80 -5.86
C LEU A 45 8.02 -6.95 -5.77
N ARG A 46 8.70 -6.35 -4.80
CA ARG A 46 10.15 -6.52 -4.58
C ARG A 46 10.49 -7.96 -4.22
N VAL A 47 9.76 -8.53 -3.26
CA VAL A 47 10.06 -9.87 -2.71
C VAL A 47 9.57 -11.00 -3.60
N LEU A 48 8.50 -10.79 -4.39
CA LEU A 48 7.97 -11.81 -5.30
C LEU A 48 8.95 -12.18 -6.41
N LYS A 49 9.11 -13.48 -6.67
CA LYS A 49 9.71 -13.94 -7.92
C LYS A 49 8.86 -13.48 -9.12
N PRO A 50 9.44 -13.21 -10.30
CA PRO A 50 8.66 -12.89 -11.47
C PRO A 50 7.73 -14.06 -11.86
N GLY A 51 6.49 -13.76 -12.26
CA GLY A 51 5.46 -14.77 -12.52
C GLY A 51 4.74 -15.31 -11.29
N CYS A 52 5.12 -14.88 -10.08
CA CYS A 52 4.48 -15.32 -8.84
C CYS A 52 3.33 -14.40 -8.40
N PRO A 53 2.30 -14.94 -7.74
CA PRO A 53 1.09 -14.21 -7.37
C PRO A 53 1.19 -13.42 -6.05
N LEU A 54 0.59 -12.24 -6.06
CA LEU A 54 -0.01 -11.58 -4.89
C LEU A 54 -1.48 -11.97 -4.82
N ILE A 55 -1.85 -12.72 -3.79
CA ILE A 55 -3.23 -13.13 -3.50
C ILE A 55 -3.80 -12.16 -2.47
N PHE A 56 -5.02 -11.70 -2.67
CA PHE A 56 -5.67 -10.81 -1.73
C PHE A 56 -7.11 -11.23 -1.44
N ILE A 57 -7.47 -11.12 -0.17
CA ILE A 57 -8.83 -11.27 0.34
C ILE A 57 -9.09 -10.06 1.22
N GLU A 58 -9.86 -9.11 0.72
CA GLU A 58 -10.07 -7.81 1.35
C GLU A 58 -11.54 -7.46 1.42
N ARG A 59 -11.96 -6.90 2.55
CA ARG A 59 -13.36 -6.54 2.77
C ARG A 59 -13.76 -5.35 1.91
N LEU A 60 -14.88 -5.46 1.20
CA LEU A 60 -15.49 -4.37 0.43
C LEU A 60 -16.57 -3.63 1.24
N PRO A 61 -16.96 -2.40 0.85
CA PRO A 61 -18.07 -1.70 1.47
C PRO A 61 -19.39 -2.45 1.30
N GLY A 62 -20.24 -2.35 2.31
CA GLY A 62 -21.55 -3.02 2.33
C GLY A 62 -21.59 -4.18 3.32
N GLY A 63 -22.81 -4.67 3.58
CA GLY A 63 -23.01 -5.81 4.46
C GLY A 63 -22.70 -5.57 5.95
N VAL A 64 -22.95 -6.58 6.77
CA VAL A 64 -22.59 -6.65 8.19
C VAL A 64 -21.30 -7.47 8.34
N PRO A 65 -20.21 -6.89 8.91
CA PRO A 65 -18.95 -7.60 9.05
C PRO A 65 -19.09 -8.91 9.84
N LEU A 66 -18.65 -10.02 9.26
CA LEU A 66 -18.45 -11.28 9.95
C LEU A 66 -17.13 -11.19 10.72
N ARG A 67 -17.22 -11.06 12.05
CA ARG A 67 -16.06 -10.87 12.94
C ARG A 67 -15.12 -12.08 13.06
N TYR A 68 -15.23 -13.07 12.18
CA TYR A 68 -14.65 -14.41 12.36
C TYR A 68 -13.21 -14.59 11.88
N LEU A 69 -12.62 -13.63 11.17
CA LEU A 69 -11.28 -13.82 10.57
C LEU A 69 -10.15 -12.96 11.16
N GLY A 70 -10.36 -12.28 12.30
CA GLY A 70 -9.32 -11.42 12.90
C GLY A 70 -8.90 -10.22 12.01
N ALA A 71 -9.54 -10.07 10.85
CA ALA A 71 -9.34 -8.99 9.91
C ALA A 71 -10.01 -7.70 10.43
N PRO A 72 -9.43 -6.52 10.16
CA PRO A 72 -10.04 -5.26 10.55
C PRO A 72 -11.41 -5.11 9.88
N SER A 73 -12.36 -4.47 10.58
CA SER A 73 -13.70 -4.19 10.04
C SER A 73 -13.70 -3.13 8.94
N THR A 74 -12.54 -2.54 8.66
CA THR A 74 -12.37 -1.53 7.63
C THR A 74 -12.55 -2.15 6.24
N ALA A 75 -13.07 -1.36 5.31
CA ALA A 75 -13.34 -1.79 3.96
C ALA A 75 -12.44 -1.04 2.97
N ILE A 76 -12.11 -1.69 1.87
CA ILE A 76 -11.35 -1.14 0.76
C ILE A 76 -12.25 -0.92 -0.45
N SER A 77 -12.08 0.20 -1.15
CA SER A 77 -12.82 0.47 -2.39
C SER A 77 -12.40 -0.47 -3.51
N GLU A 78 -13.37 -0.97 -4.31
CA GLU A 78 -13.11 -1.73 -5.55
C GLU A 78 -12.20 -0.99 -6.53
N SER A 79 -12.23 0.35 -6.51
CA SER A 79 -11.40 1.18 -7.40
C SER A 79 -9.89 0.91 -7.23
N VAL A 80 -9.47 0.38 -6.09
CA VAL A 80 -8.07 -0.02 -5.87
C VAL A 80 -7.67 -1.18 -6.78
N PHE A 81 -8.50 -2.21 -6.85
CA PHE A 81 -8.23 -3.41 -7.67
C PHE A 81 -8.41 -3.11 -9.16
N ARG A 82 -9.42 -2.30 -9.53
CA ARG A 82 -9.53 -1.76 -10.89
C ARG A 82 -8.31 -0.92 -11.28
N GLY A 83 -7.77 -0.16 -10.32
CA GLY A 83 -6.52 0.57 -10.49
C GLY A 83 -5.35 -0.35 -10.81
N TRP A 84 -5.27 -1.53 -10.18
CA TRP A 84 -4.24 -2.53 -10.46
C TRP A 84 -4.35 -3.13 -11.87
N GLU A 85 -5.56 -3.38 -12.35
CA GLU A 85 -5.80 -3.84 -13.73
C GLU A 85 -5.33 -2.83 -14.78
N GLN A 86 -5.38 -1.53 -14.45
CA GLN A 86 -5.09 -0.42 -15.36
C GLN A 86 -3.72 0.22 -15.12
N ARG A 87 -2.87 -0.39 -14.29
CA ARG A 87 -1.58 0.19 -13.92
C ARG A 87 -0.69 0.41 -15.17
N PRO A 88 -0.21 1.64 -15.40
CA PRO A 88 0.62 1.94 -16.56
C PRO A 88 2.07 1.45 -16.42
N ASP A 89 2.50 1.09 -15.20
CA ASP A 89 3.87 0.66 -14.90
C ASP A 89 4.14 -0.81 -15.23
N GLY A 90 3.14 -1.55 -15.71
CA GLY A 90 3.27 -2.95 -16.11
C GLY A 90 3.66 -3.88 -14.96
N ALA A 91 3.41 -3.48 -13.70
CA ALA A 91 3.82 -4.26 -12.53
C ALA A 91 3.20 -5.67 -12.48
N PHE A 92 1.97 -5.79 -12.98
CA PHE A 92 1.25 -7.04 -13.04
C PHE A 92 1.00 -7.46 -14.50
N SER A 93 1.29 -8.72 -14.79
CA SER A 93 0.97 -9.36 -16.08
C SER A 93 -0.48 -9.83 -16.15
N LEU A 94 -1.08 -10.09 -14.99
CA LEU A 94 -2.47 -10.50 -14.84
C LEU A 94 -3.01 -9.92 -13.54
N VAL A 95 -4.20 -9.35 -13.59
CA VAL A 95 -5.01 -9.03 -12.41
C VAL A 95 -6.41 -9.58 -12.65
N ARG A 96 -6.89 -10.43 -11.74
CA ARG A 96 -8.25 -11.01 -11.76
C ARG A 96 -8.79 -11.07 -10.36
N TRP A 97 -10.03 -10.65 -10.18
CA TRP A 97 -10.70 -10.69 -8.89
C TRP A 97 -12.21 -10.75 -9.09
N ASP A 98 -12.89 -11.21 -8.06
CA ASP A 98 -14.35 -11.22 -7.98
C ASP A 98 -14.79 -10.88 -6.55
N THR A 99 -16.09 -10.63 -6.38
CA THR A 99 -16.70 -10.35 -5.09
C THR A 99 -17.34 -11.61 -4.51
N ALA A 100 -16.78 -12.11 -3.42
CA ALA A 100 -17.38 -13.15 -2.61
C ALA A 100 -18.36 -12.58 -1.58
N LEU A 101 -19.35 -13.40 -1.17
CA LEU A 101 -20.30 -13.09 -0.10
C LEU A 101 -21.09 -11.77 -0.30
N GLY A 102 -21.44 -11.47 -1.55
CA GLY A 102 -22.27 -10.31 -1.89
C GLY A 102 -23.55 -10.23 -1.05
N GLY A 103 -23.85 -9.04 -0.51
CA GLY A 103 -25.06 -8.77 0.28
C GLY A 103 -24.99 -9.12 1.77
N GLN A 104 -23.97 -9.86 2.24
CA GLN A 104 -23.78 -10.16 3.66
C GLN A 104 -22.52 -9.52 4.21
N ASP A 105 -21.34 -9.92 3.74
CA ASP A 105 -20.07 -9.32 4.11
C ASP A 105 -19.15 -9.41 2.88
N PRO A 106 -19.28 -8.46 1.94
CA PRO A 106 -18.65 -8.59 0.64
C PRO A 106 -17.13 -8.52 0.77
N HIS A 107 -16.44 -9.42 0.07
CA HIS A 107 -14.98 -9.45 0.03
C HIS A 107 -14.50 -9.53 -1.41
N ALA A 108 -13.52 -8.71 -1.77
CA ALA A 108 -12.75 -8.90 -2.97
C ALA A 108 -11.80 -10.08 -2.77
N VAL A 109 -11.91 -11.08 -3.62
CA VAL A 109 -11.01 -12.24 -3.68
C VAL A 109 -10.33 -12.21 -5.02
N GLY A 110 -9.00 -12.12 -5.03
CA GLY A 110 -8.28 -11.94 -6.28
C GLY A 110 -6.82 -12.30 -6.24
N VAL A 111 -6.24 -12.27 -7.44
CA VAL A 111 -4.85 -12.55 -7.72
C VAL A 111 -4.28 -11.50 -8.67
N ALA A 112 -3.07 -11.05 -8.36
CA ALA A 112 -2.27 -10.17 -9.20
C ALA A 112 -0.89 -10.82 -9.42
N VAL A 113 -0.51 -11.11 -10.66
CA VAL A 113 0.73 -11.85 -10.99
C VAL A 113 1.83 -10.88 -11.39
N LYS A 114 2.95 -10.88 -10.67
CA LYS A 114 4.12 -10.03 -10.99
C LYS A 114 4.60 -10.28 -12.42
N ALA A 115 4.73 -9.24 -13.23
CA ALA A 115 5.23 -9.37 -14.60
C ALA A 115 6.71 -9.80 -14.63
N ALA A 116 7.09 -10.59 -15.64
CA ALA A 116 8.43 -11.17 -15.78
C ALA A 116 9.53 -10.11 -15.99
N ASP A 117 9.17 -9.07 -16.70
CA ASP A 117 9.99 -7.93 -17.11
C ASP A 117 9.90 -6.75 -16.14
N TYR A 118 9.05 -6.82 -15.11
CA TYR A 118 8.98 -5.76 -14.11
C TYR A 118 10.32 -5.64 -13.36
N ARG A 119 10.91 -4.44 -13.43
CA ARG A 119 12.20 -4.11 -12.78
C ARG A 119 12.05 -3.20 -11.57
N GLY A 120 10.81 -2.83 -11.22
CA GLY A 120 10.54 -1.88 -10.14
C GLY A 120 11.09 -0.48 -10.41
N PRO A 121 10.81 0.49 -9.53
CA PRO A 121 11.58 1.72 -9.49
C PRO A 121 13.05 1.37 -9.17
N SER A 122 13.99 1.83 -10.00
CA SER A 122 15.41 1.58 -9.70
C SER A 122 15.76 2.20 -8.33
N ARG A 123 16.60 1.54 -7.52
CA ARG A 123 17.14 2.12 -6.26
C ARG A 123 17.73 3.53 -6.44
N ARG A 124 18.17 3.86 -7.66
CA ARG A 124 18.68 5.18 -8.04
C ARG A 124 17.57 6.22 -8.21
N ALA A 125 16.41 5.82 -8.74
CA ALA A 125 15.22 6.65 -8.85
C ALA A 125 14.56 6.86 -7.47
N GLU A 126 14.54 5.84 -6.61
CA GLU A 126 14.07 5.97 -5.23
C GLU A 126 14.91 6.98 -4.44
N LYS A 127 16.24 6.85 -4.49
CA LYS A 127 17.16 7.78 -3.81
C LYS A 127 17.09 9.21 -4.37
N ALA A 128 16.72 9.37 -5.64
CA ALA A 128 16.51 10.68 -6.26
C ALA A 128 15.18 11.30 -5.83
N ALA A 129 14.11 10.50 -5.70
CA ALA A 129 12.81 10.95 -5.23
C ALA A 129 12.84 11.35 -3.74
N GLU A 130 13.52 10.56 -2.90
CA GLU A 130 13.74 10.86 -1.49
C GLU A 130 14.50 12.19 -1.30
N LYS A 131 15.59 12.38 -2.07
CA LYS A 131 16.37 13.63 -2.04
C LYS A 131 15.59 14.83 -2.60
N ALA A 132 14.63 14.62 -3.50
CA ALA A 132 13.78 15.68 -4.01
C ALA A 132 12.72 16.08 -2.97
N ALA A 133 12.12 15.12 -2.27
CA ALA A 133 11.15 15.36 -1.20
C ALA A 133 11.80 16.11 -0.02
N GLU A 134 13.00 15.70 0.40
CA GLU A 134 13.77 16.37 1.45
C GLU A 134 14.05 17.84 1.10
N ARG A 135 14.40 18.12 -0.16
CA ARG A 135 14.66 19.49 -0.64
C ARG A 135 13.42 20.38 -0.68
N GLU A 136 12.24 19.83 -0.97
CA GLU A 136 11.00 20.60 -0.93
C GLU A 136 10.57 20.91 0.51
N ALA A 137 10.67 19.94 1.42
CA ALA A 137 10.42 20.18 2.85
C ALA A 137 11.34 21.26 3.43
N ASP A 138 12.62 21.26 3.05
CA ASP A 138 13.59 22.28 3.48
C ASP A 138 13.26 23.68 2.94
N LYS A 139 12.73 23.78 1.72
CA LYS A 139 12.29 25.07 1.15
C LYS A 139 11.04 25.57 1.83
N GLU A 140 10.09 24.69 2.14
CA GLU A 140 8.85 25.03 2.82
C GLU A 140 9.13 25.52 4.25
N ALA A 141 9.99 24.82 5.00
CA ALA A 141 10.42 25.24 6.34
C ALA A 141 11.15 26.61 6.33
N LYS A 142 11.95 26.89 5.29
CA LYS A 142 12.59 28.21 5.13
C LYS A 142 11.58 29.32 4.81
N ARG A 143 10.57 29.03 3.98
CA ARG A 143 9.49 29.98 3.65
C ARG A 143 8.61 30.28 4.86
N GLU A 144 8.36 29.28 5.71
CA GLU A 144 7.58 29.44 6.95
C GLU A 144 8.34 30.27 8.00
N LYS A 145 9.65 29.99 8.21
CA LYS A 145 10.50 30.82 9.09
C LYS A 145 10.62 32.27 8.63
N ALA A 146 10.59 32.52 7.33
CA ALA A 146 10.59 33.88 6.77
C ALA A 146 9.24 34.61 6.91
N ARG A 147 8.15 33.88 7.15
CA ARG A 147 6.79 34.43 7.34
C ARG A 147 6.47 34.80 8.79
N LEU A 148 7.31 34.41 9.76
CA LEU A 148 7.12 34.78 11.16
C LEU A 148 7.57 36.24 11.39
N PRO A 149 6.69 37.15 11.85
CA PRO A 149 7.05 38.53 12.12
C PRO A 149 8.07 38.58 13.26
N LYS A 150 9.16 39.34 13.07
CA LYS A 150 10.11 39.66 14.14
C LYS A 150 9.33 40.38 15.23
N LYS A 151 9.07 39.71 16.36
CA LYS A 151 8.54 40.36 17.57
C LYS A 151 9.47 41.54 17.88
N GLY A 152 8.86 42.73 17.89
CA GLY A 152 9.51 43.97 18.27
C GLY A 152 10.17 43.81 19.63
N PHE A 153 11.45 44.16 19.68
CA PHE A 153 12.07 44.68 20.89
C PHE A 153 11.56 46.12 21.02
N GLU A 154 10.68 46.36 21.98
CA GLU A 154 10.64 47.60 22.75
C GLU A 154 11.34 47.35 24.10
#